data_AF-A0A2T2U0K6-F1
#
_entry.id   AF-A0A2T2U0K6-F1
#
_cell.length_a   1.000
_cell.length_b   1.000
_cell.length_c   1.000
_cell.angle_alpha   90.00
_cell.angle_beta   90.00
_cell.angle_gamma   90.00
#
_symmetry.space_group_name_H-M   'P 1'
#
loop_
_entity.id
_entity.type
_entity.pdbx_description
1 polymer ?
#
loop_
_entity_poly.entity_id
_entity_poly.type
_entity_poly.pdbx_seq_one_letter_code
_entity_poly.pdbx_strand_id
1 'polypeptide(L)'
;MRRAVIVSLLLFAFGSACTESQEQQADQMGDAAEQQMDEFRSDMDAALNDIDQRLSTLEEDVEAAGAEANSELQQSTQELRTEYEELQTEVEQMENASEEERADLMQRRIELDRRLETARLRAIETREEFADATQTRLNTLDQEITELEQRVENAPEQVRTEYEEQVSDMRSTYDELTQELNQMKQASEEEFTDMRRSLAEDLSELGANIESTLHEVERELETNQ
;
A
#
# COMPACT_ATOMS: atom_id res chain seq x y z
N MET A 1 50.61 65.63 16.17
CA MET A 1 51.65 64.72 15.61
C MET A 1 51.10 63.30 15.74
N ARG A 2 50.29 62.78 14.80
CA ARG A 2 50.62 62.00 13.58
C ARG A 2 51.89 61.13 13.69
N ARG A 3 51.68 59.83 13.33
CA ARG A 3 52.62 58.70 13.05
C ARG A 3 52.78 57.73 14.23
N ALA A 4 52.71 56.41 14.09
CA ALA A 4 52.49 55.54 12.93
C ALA A 4 51.88 54.20 13.40
N VAL A 5 50.96 53.67 12.60
CA VAL A 5 50.42 52.31 12.70
C VAL A 5 51.44 51.36 12.06
N ILE A 6 51.86 50.32 12.77
CA ILE A 6 52.61 49.18 12.20
C ILE A 6 51.75 47.93 12.36
N VAL A 7 51.42 47.39 11.19
CA VAL A 7 50.75 46.13 10.91
C VAL A 7 51.64 44.97 11.33
N SER A 8 51.08 43.93 11.95
CA SER A 8 51.71 42.60 12.00
C SER A 8 50.65 41.50 12.06
N LEU A 9 50.62 40.75 10.95
CA LEU A 9 50.22 39.35 10.75
C LEU A 9 49.01 38.79 11.51
N LEU A 10 47.89 38.68 10.79
CA LEU A 10 46.94 37.58 10.95
C LEU A 10 46.97 36.74 9.67
N LEU A 11 47.71 35.64 9.73
CA LEU A 11 47.79 34.60 8.71
C LEU A 11 47.26 33.33 9.38
N PHE A 12 45.94 33.20 9.46
CA PHE A 12 45.29 31.94 9.81
C PHE A 12 44.90 31.24 8.50
N ALA A 13 45.84 30.45 8.00
CA ALA A 13 45.51 29.31 7.15
C ALA A 13 44.95 28.22 8.06
N PHE A 14 43.63 28.20 8.28
CA PHE A 14 42.96 26.99 8.75
C PHE A 14 42.79 26.08 7.54
N GLY A 15 43.72 25.15 7.40
CA GLY A 15 43.62 24.05 6.47
C GLY A 15 42.45 23.13 6.84
N SER A 16 41.67 22.78 5.83
CA SER A 16 41.45 21.41 5.36
C SER A 16 41.67 20.28 6.39
N ALA A 17 40.80 20.17 7.39
CA ALA A 17 40.79 19.04 8.32
C ALA A 17 39.38 18.60 8.71
N CYS A 18 38.39 18.82 7.84
CA CYS A 18 37.00 18.38 8.00
C CYS A 18 36.44 17.65 6.76
N THR A 19 37.27 17.20 5.82
CA THR A 19 36.80 16.51 4.59
C THR A 19 36.73 15.00 4.74
N GLU A 20 37.62 14.39 5.53
CA GLU A 20 37.70 12.92 5.66
C GLU A 20 36.53 12.32 6.47
N SER A 21 36.02 13.03 7.48
CA SER A 21 34.82 12.61 8.21
C SER A 21 33.51 12.89 7.45
N GLN A 22 33.53 13.80 6.47
CA GLN A 22 32.37 14.19 5.70
C GLN A 22 32.19 13.30 4.46
N GLU A 23 33.29 12.82 3.86
CA GLU A 23 33.27 11.74 2.85
C GLU A 23 32.78 10.41 3.46
N GLN A 24 33.31 9.97 4.59
CA GLN A 24 32.85 8.73 5.24
C GLN A 24 31.37 8.73 5.64
N GLN A 25 30.83 9.89 6.01
CA GLN A 25 29.43 10.03 6.37
C GLN A 25 28.52 10.08 5.14
N ALA A 26 29.00 10.62 4.02
CA ALA A 26 28.29 10.61 2.74
C ALA A 26 28.25 9.20 2.13
N ASP A 27 29.36 8.46 2.20
CA ASP A 27 29.43 7.08 1.72
C ASP A 27 28.48 6.16 2.52
N GLN A 28 28.45 6.28 3.86
CA GLN A 28 27.53 5.50 4.70
C GLN A 28 26.05 5.83 4.48
N MET A 29 25.72 7.09 4.19
CA MET A 29 24.34 7.48 3.85
C MET A 29 23.95 6.97 2.45
N GLY A 30 24.90 6.92 1.51
CA GLY A 30 24.69 6.34 0.18
C GLY A 30 24.34 4.86 0.24
N ASP A 31 25.15 4.07 0.95
CA ASP A 31 24.95 2.63 1.09
C ASP A 31 23.59 2.29 1.75
N ALA A 32 23.18 3.04 2.77
CA ALA A 32 21.90 2.83 3.45
C ALA A 32 20.68 3.17 2.58
N ALA A 33 20.76 4.26 1.80
CA ALA A 33 19.71 4.65 0.88
C ALA A 33 19.57 3.66 -0.29
N GLU A 34 20.69 3.12 -0.79
CA GLU A 34 20.70 2.08 -1.82
C GLU A 34 20.03 0.80 -1.31
N GLN A 35 20.34 0.38 -0.09
CA GLN A 35 19.69 -0.79 0.52
C GLN A 35 18.17 -0.62 0.67
N GLN A 36 17.70 0.53 1.17
CA GLN A 36 16.27 0.82 1.29
C GLN A 36 15.56 0.81 -0.06
N MET A 37 16.22 1.30 -1.11
CA MET A 37 15.67 1.31 -2.46
C MET A 37 15.57 -0.11 -3.03
N ASP A 38 16.56 -0.95 -2.79
CA ASP A 38 16.54 -2.35 -3.23
C ASP A 38 15.46 -3.17 -2.51
N GLU A 39 15.27 -2.95 -1.21
CA GLU A 39 14.18 -3.56 -0.43
C GLU A 39 12.82 -3.12 -0.97
N PHE A 40 12.60 -1.81 -1.14
CA PHE A 40 11.36 -1.28 -1.72
C PHE A 40 11.06 -1.86 -3.11
N ARG A 41 12.06 -1.93 -4.01
CA ARG A 41 11.85 -2.51 -5.35
C ARG A 41 11.47 -3.98 -5.26
N SER A 42 12.16 -4.74 -4.41
CA SER A 42 11.87 -6.16 -4.20
C SER A 42 10.42 -6.38 -3.72
N ASP A 43 9.96 -5.56 -2.78
CA ASP A 43 8.61 -5.66 -2.22
C ASP A 43 7.54 -5.25 -3.26
N MET A 44 7.79 -4.16 -4.00
CA MET A 44 6.91 -3.73 -5.09
C MET A 44 6.85 -4.77 -6.21
N ASP A 45 7.97 -5.36 -6.62
CA ASP A 45 8.01 -6.42 -7.62
C ASP A 45 7.22 -7.65 -7.15
N ALA A 46 7.36 -8.04 -5.88
CA ALA A 46 6.59 -9.16 -5.33
C ALA A 46 5.08 -8.87 -5.35
N ALA A 47 4.67 -7.67 -4.95
CA ALA A 47 3.27 -7.26 -4.94
C ALA A 47 2.68 -7.15 -6.36
N LEU A 48 3.42 -6.58 -7.30
CA LEU A 48 3.01 -6.48 -8.70
C LEU A 48 2.90 -7.86 -9.36
N ASN A 49 3.81 -8.79 -9.05
CA ASN A 49 3.71 -10.16 -9.55
C ASN A 49 2.48 -10.90 -9.01
N ASP A 50 2.02 -10.63 -7.78
CA ASP A 50 0.75 -11.16 -7.26
C ASP A 50 -0.45 -10.56 -8.00
N ILE A 51 -0.46 -9.24 -8.19
CA ILE A 51 -1.48 -8.51 -8.97
C ILE A 51 -1.56 -9.07 -10.39
N ASP A 52 -0.43 -9.30 -11.07
CA ASP A 52 -0.40 -9.85 -12.43
C ASP A 52 -1.06 -11.23 -12.52
N GLN A 53 -0.79 -12.11 -11.56
CA GLN A 53 -1.37 -13.46 -11.52
C GLN A 53 -2.89 -13.39 -11.31
N ARG A 54 -3.34 -12.55 -10.37
CA ARG A 54 -4.76 -12.35 -10.07
C ARG A 54 -5.50 -11.69 -11.21
N LEU A 55 -4.88 -10.73 -11.88
CA LEU A 55 -5.42 -10.05 -13.05
C LEU A 55 -5.53 -11.00 -14.24
N SER A 56 -4.52 -11.83 -14.49
CA SER A 56 -4.56 -12.85 -15.55
C SER A 56 -5.68 -13.86 -15.30
N THR A 57 -5.90 -14.27 -14.04
CA THR A 57 -7.03 -15.13 -13.67
C THR A 57 -8.37 -14.44 -13.94
N LEU A 58 -8.50 -13.16 -13.55
CA LEU A 58 -9.71 -12.38 -13.82
C LEU A 58 -9.99 -12.24 -15.32
N GLU A 59 -8.96 -12.00 -16.13
CA GLU A 59 -9.08 -11.93 -17.59
C GLU A 59 -9.61 -13.23 -18.20
N GLU A 60 -9.07 -14.38 -17.75
CA GLU A 60 -9.54 -15.71 -18.16
C GLU A 60 -11.02 -15.92 -17.78
N ASP A 61 -11.41 -15.57 -16.55
CA ASP A 61 -12.78 -15.70 -16.06
C ASP A 61 -13.76 -14.81 -16.86
N VAL A 62 -13.36 -13.56 -17.12
CA VAL A 62 -14.15 -12.59 -17.90
C VAL A 62 -14.29 -13.03 -19.36
N GLU A 63 -13.25 -13.60 -19.97
CA GLU A 63 -13.30 -14.14 -21.32
C GLU A 63 -14.20 -15.39 -21.38
N ALA A 64 -14.11 -16.28 -20.39
CA ALA A 64 -14.88 -17.52 -20.31
C ALA A 64 -16.39 -17.26 -20.13
N ALA A 65 -16.76 -16.22 -19.39
CA ALA A 65 -18.16 -15.77 -19.25
C ALA A 65 -18.75 -15.27 -20.60
N GLY A 66 -17.90 -14.95 -21.58
CA GLY A 66 -18.29 -14.65 -22.96
C GLY A 66 -18.74 -13.21 -23.21
N ALA A 67 -19.24 -12.92 -24.41
CA ALA A 67 -19.61 -11.55 -24.84
C ALA A 67 -20.85 -10.96 -24.12
N GLU A 68 -21.58 -11.79 -23.37
CA GLU A 68 -22.68 -11.35 -22.49
C GLU A 68 -22.18 -11.02 -21.07
N ALA A 69 -20.92 -11.36 -20.75
CA ALA A 69 -20.25 -10.87 -19.54
C ALA A 69 -20.29 -9.34 -19.53
N ASN A 70 -20.60 -8.78 -18.37
CA ASN A 70 -20.87 -7.36 -18.17
C ASN A 70 -19.79 -6.49 -18.84
N SER A 71 -20.16 -5.71 -19.88
CA SER A 71 -19.25 -4.83 -20.62
C SER A 71 -18.46 -3.89 -19.68
N GLU A 72 -19.04 -3.56 -18.52
CA GLU A 72 -18.36 -2.78 -17.47
C GLU A 72 -17.17 -3.53 -16.88
N LEU A 73 -17.28 -4.84 -16.66
CA LEU A 73 -16.21 -5.66 -16.09
C LEU A 73 -15.08 -5.88 -17.10
N GLN A 74 -15.41 -6.06 -18.39
CA GLN A 74 -14.41 -6.10 -19.46
C GLN A 74 -13.60 -4.81 -19.56
N GLN A 75 -14.29 -3.66 -19.51
CA GLN A 75 -13.63 -2.36 -19.49
C GLN A 75 -12.76 -2.20 -18.24
N SER A 76 -13.31 -2.51 -17.05
CA SER A 76 -12.56 -2.44 -15.80
C SER A 76 -11.30 -3.31 -15.82
N THR A 77 -11.36 -4.49 -16.42
CA THR A 77 -10.21 -5.40 -16.50
C THR A 77 -9.12 -4.85 -17.43
N GLN A 78 -9.49 -4.24 -18.55
CA GLN A 78 -8.55 -3.57 -19.46
C GLN A 78 -7.88 -2.35 -18.82
N GLU A 79 -8.66 -1.57 -18.05
CA GLU A 79 -8.14 -0.43 -17.29
C GLU A 79 -7.14 -0.90 -16.23
N LEU A 80 -7.48 -1.95 -15.47
CA LEU A 80 -6.57 -2.57 -14.49
C LEU A 80 -5.26 -3.06 -15.13
N ARG A 81 -5.33 -3.70 -16.31
CA ARG A 81 -4.14 -4.14 -17.04
C ARG A 81 -3.25 -2.99 -17.48
N THR A 82 -3.85 -1.92 -17.98
CA THR A 82 -3.12 -0.72 -18.39
C THR A 82 -2.41 -0.08 -17.20
N GLU A 83 -3.12 0.09 -16.08
CA GLU A 83 -2.55 0.69 -14.88
C GLU A 83 -1.45 -0.17 -14.24
N TYR A 84 -1.61 -1.50 -14.28
CA TYR A 84 -0.57 -2.44 -13.88
C TYR A 84 0.71 -2.24 -14.71
N GLU A 85 0.59 -2.21 -16.05
CA GLU A 85 1.74 -2.05 -16.95
C GLU A 85 2.44 -0.70 -16.76
N GLU A 86 1.66 0.36 -16.56
CA GLU A 86 2.18 1.71 -16.25
C GLU A 86 2.96 1.70 -14.93
N LEU A 87 2.36 1.14 -13.87
CA LEU A 87 2.97 1.08 -12.54
C LEU A 87 4.24 0.22 -12.53
N GLN A 88 4.24 -0.93 -13.21
CA GLN A 88 5.42 -1.78 -13.38
C GLN A 88 6.55 -1.02 -14.09
N THR A 89 6.23 -0.32 -15.17
CA THR A 89 7.21 0.48 -15.92
C THR A 89 7.84 1.58 -15.05
N GLU A 90 7.04 2.22 -14.20
CA GLU A 90 7.53 3.25 -13.29
C GLU A 90 8.46 2.68 -12.20
N VAL A 91 8.11 1.52 -11.62
CA VAL A 91 8.98 0.81 -10.65
C VAL A 91 10.31 0.40 -11.30
N GLU A 92 10.29 -0.12 -12.52
CA GLU A 92 11.50 -0.55 -13.25
C GLU A 92 12.44 0.61 -13.61
N GLN A 93 11.89 1.79 -13.93
CA GLN A 93 12.66 2.98 -14.31
C GLN A 93 13.15 3.78 -13.11
N MET A 94 12.70 3.44 -11.91
CA MET A 94 13.04 4.13 -10.69
C MET A 94 14.47 3.80 -10.29
N GLU A 95 15.41 4.74 -10.40
CA GLU A 95 16.80 4.57 -9.94
C GLU A 95 17.07 5.20 -8.57
N ASN A 96 16.48 6.37 -8.28
CA ASN A 96 16.72 7.15 -7.06
C ASN A 96 15.45 7.91 -6.63
N ALA A 97 14.39 7.19 -6.28
CA ALA A 97 13.17 7.84 -5.80
C ALA A 97 13.34 8.43 -4.40
N SER A 98 12.78 9.62 -4.24
CA SER A 98 12.51 10.21 -2.94
C SER A 98 11.50 9.38 -2.15
N GLU A 99 11.44 9.61 -0.83
CA GLU A 99 10.45 8.97 0.04
C GLU A 99 9.01 9.27 -0.41
N GLU A 100 8.74 10.51 -0.86
CA GLU A 100 7.44 10.93 -1.39
C GLU A 100 7.05 10.16 -2.66
N GLU A 101 7.99 9.97 -3.60
CA GLU A 101 7.75 9.19 -4.82
C GLU A 101 7.50 7.71 -4.50
N ARG A 102 8.21 7.13 -3.52
CA ARG A 102 7.97 5.75 -3.07
C ARG A 102 6.59 5.60 -2.42
N ALA A 103 6.19 6.57 -1.60
CA ALA A 103 4.87 6.60 -0.98
C ALA A 103 3.74 6.72 -2.03
N ASP A 104 3.91 7.55 -3.05
CA ASP A 104 2.95 7.68 -4.16
C ASP A 104 2.78 6.37 -4.93
N LEU A 105 3.89 5.71 -5.28
CA LEU A 105 3.84 4.40 -5.96
C LEU A 105 3.14 3.34 -5.11
N MET A 106 3.45 3.30 -3.81
CA MET A 106 2.84 2.37 -2.88
C MET A 106 1.32 2.61 -2.81
N GLN A 107 0.89 3.86 -2.72
CA GLN A 107 -0.54 4.21 -2.70
C GLN A 107 -1.24 3.80 -4.00
N ARG A 108 -0.61 4.04 -5.14
CA ARG A 108 -1.14 3.62 -6.46
C ARG A 108 -1.26 2.11 -6.57
N ARG A 109 -0.30 1.37 -6.02
CA ARG A 109 -0.34 -0.09 -5.96
C ARG A 109 -1.49 -0.60 -5.09
N ILE A 110 -1.69 -0.02 -3.91
CA ILE A 110 -2.81 -0.36 -3.02
C ILE A 110 -4.15 -0.10 -3.70
N GLU A 111 -4.28 1.04 -4.40
CA GLU A 111 -5.50 1.36 -5.14
C GLU A 111 -5.76 0.41 -6.32
N LEU A 112 -4.69 0.04 -7.05
CA LEU A 112 -4.77 -0.97 -8.10
C LEU A 112 -5.26 -2.31 -7.54
N ASP A 113 -4.70 -2.75 -6.41
CA ASP A 113 -5.10 -3.99 -5.75
C ASP A 113 -6.56 -3.97 -5.30
N ARG A 114 -6.98 -2.86 -4.68
CA ARG A 114 -8.38 -2.64 -4.25
C ARG A 114 -9.36 -2.79 -5.41
N ARG A 115 -9.05 -2.16 -6.55
CA ARG A 115 -9.90 -2.19 -7.74
C ARG A 115 -9.92 -3.57 -8.38
N LEU A 116 -8.78 -4.25 -8.40
CA LEU A 116 -8.69 -5.64 -8.87
C LEU A 116 -9.54 -6.57 -8.00
N GLU A 117 -9.43 -6.47 -6.68
CA GLU A 117 -10.22 -7.29 -5.77
C GLU A 117 -11.72 -7.03 -5.92
N THR A 118 -12.11 -5.75 -6.05
CA THR A 118 -13.50 -5.37 -6.32
C THR A 118 -13.99 -6.00 -7.63
N ALA A 119 -13.19 -5.95 -8.70
CA ALA A 119 -13.55 -6.52 -10.00
C ALA A 119 -13.70 -8.04 -9.92
N ARG A 120 -12.78 -8.74 -9.22
CA ARG A 120 -12.84 -10.19 -8.98
C ARG A 120 -14.10 -10.61 -8.24
N LEU A 121 -14.42 -9.94 -7.14
CA LEU A 121 -15.63 -10.24 -6.36
C LEU A 121 -16.90 -9.99 -7.18
N ARG A 122 -16.94 -8.93 -7.99
CA ARG A 122 -18.08 -8.63 -8.88
C ARG A 122 -18.23 -9.62 -10.03
N ALA A 123 -17.15 -10.27 -10.46
CA ALA A 123 -17.17 -11.30 -11.49
C ALA A 123 -17.87 -12.58 -11.01
N ILE A 124 -17.94 -12.81 -9.69
CA ILE A 124 -18.59 -13.99 -9.13
C ILE A 124 -20.11 -13.85 -9.20
N GLU A 125 -20.74 -14.73 -9.98
CA GLU A 125 -22.18 -14.66 -10.27
C GLU A 125 -23.03 -15.39 -9.24
N THR A 126 -22.52 -16.48 -8.67
CA THR A 126 -23.31 -17.33 -7.78
C THR A 126 -23.20 -16.87 -6.32
N ARG A 127 -24.33 -16.92 -5.59
CA ARG A 127 -24.36 -16.58 -4.16
C ARG A 127 -23.42 -17.44 -3.33
N GLU A 128 -23.31 -18.73 -3.67
CA GLU A 128 -22.47 -19.69 -2.94
C GLU A 128 -20.98 -19.36 -3.11
N GLU A 129 -20.49 -19.23 -4.35
CA GLU A 129 -19.09 -18.87 -4.59
C GLU A 129 -18.75 -17.48 -4.05
N PHE A 130 -19.67 -16.51 -4.17
CA PHE A 130 -19.44 -15.17 -3.65
C PHE A 130 -19.30 -15.21 -2.13
N ALA A 131 -20.20 -15.92 -1.45
CA ALA A 131 -20.17 -16.02 0.01
C ALA A 131 -18.90 -16.70 0.53
N ASP A 132 -18.40 -17.72 -0.19
CA ASP A 132 -17.15 -18.42 0.15
C ASP A 132 -15.91 -17.53 -0.10
N ALA A 133 -15.88 -16.79 -1.22
CA ALA A 133 -14.81 -15.84 -1.52
C ALA A 133 -14.76 -14.70 -0.49
N THR A 134 -15.91 -14.08 -0.18
CA THR A 134 -16.00 -13.04 0.85
C THR A 134 -15.61 -13.57 2.22
N GLN A 135 -16.06 -14.78 2.61
CA GLN A 135 -15.68 -15.37 3.89
C GLN A 135 -14.16 -15.59 3.98
N THR A 136 -13.55 -16.03 2.88
CA THR A 136 -12.10 -16.22 2.80
C THR A 136 -11.37 -14.89 2.98
N ARG A 137 -11.80 -13.84 2.26
CA ARG A 137 -11.18 -12.51 2.41
C ARG A 137 -11.39 -11.91 3.80
N LEU A 138 -12.58 -12.04 4.40
CA LEU A 138 -12.81 -11.63 5.78
C LEU A 138 -11.85 -12.31 6.76
N ASN A 139 -11.61 -13.62 6.61
CA ASN A 139 -10.65 -14.32 7.47
C ASN A 139 -9.22 -13.81 7.30
N THR A 140 -8.84 -13.36 6.10
CA THR A 140 -7.54 -12.71 5.85
C THR A 140 -7.50 -11.33 6.52
N LEU A 141 -8.54 -10.51 6.33
CA LEU A 141 -8.64 -9.18 6.93
C LEU A 141 -8.61 -9.24 8.47
N ASP A 142 -9.23 -10.25 9.09
CA ASP A 142 -9.16 -10.46 10.54
C ASP A 142 -7.72 -10.66 11.02
N GLN A 143 -6.91 -11.40 10.25
CA GLN A 143 -5.49 -11.61 10.56
C GLN A 143 -4.68 -10.33 10.37
N GLU A 144 -4.92 -9.60 9.27
CA GLU A 144 -4.26 -8.33 8.97
C GLU A 144 -4.58 -7.26 10.03
N ILE A 145 -5.84 -7.12 10.45
CA ILE A 145 -6.25 -6.22 11.55
C ILE A 145 -5.57 -6.65 12.86
N THR A 146 -5.53 -7.94 13.16
CA THR A 146 -4.92 -8.44 14.39
C THR A 146 -3.41 -8.18 14.43
N GLU A 147 -2.72 -8.27 13.29
CA GLU A 147 -1.32 -7.88 13.17
C GLU A 147 -1.14 -6.38 13.39
N LEU A 148 -1.98 -5.56 12.76
CA LEU A 148 -1.95 -4.10 12.89
C LEU A 148 -2.22 -3.67 14.34
N GLU A 149 -3.20 -4.26 15.02
CA GLU A 149 -3.49 -4.06 16.44
C GLU A 149 -2.25 -4.33 17.30
N GLN A 150 -1.55 -5.44 17.08
CA GLN A 150 -0.34 -5.78 17.82
C GLN A 150 0.79 -4.79 17.56
N ARG A 151 0.96 -4.34 16.31
CA ARG A 151 1.99 -3.35 15.96
C ARG A 151 1.71 -2.00 16.65
N VAL A 152 0.47 -1.52 16.60
CA VAL A 152 0.03 -0.29 17.24
C VAL A 152 0.12 -0.37 18.78
N GLU A 153 -0.24 -1.50 19.39
CA GLU A 153 -0.14 -1.70 20.84
C GLU A 153 1.32 -1.62 21.33
N ASN A 154 2.25 -2.20 20.57
CA ASN A 154 3.68 -2.21 20.88
C ASN A 154 4.42 -0.94 20.46
N ALA A 155 3.76 -0.03 19.75
CA ALA A 155 4.34 1.22 19.28
C ALA A 155 4.57 2.24 20.43
N PRO A 156 5.45 3.24 20.22
CA PRO A 156 5.56 4.40 21.11
C PRO A 156 4.21 5.10 21.30
N GLU A 157 4.02 5.75 22.46
CA GLU A 157 2.75 6.39 22.86
C GLU A 157 2.13 7.29 21.79
N GLN A 158 2.97 8.04 21.07
CA GLN A 158 2.54 9.01 20.07
C GLN A 158 1.88 8.30 18.87
N VAL A 159 2.59 7.33 18.29
CA VAL A 159 2.06 6.48 17.20
C VAL A 159 0.82 5.72 17.67
N ARG A 160 0.83 5.15 18.88
CA ARG A 160 -0.33 4.43 19.40
C ARG A 160 -1.57 5.33 19.49
N THR A 161 -1.43 6.54 20.03
CA THR A 161 -2.53 7.50 20.17
C THR A 161 -3.07 7.95 18.80
N GLU A 162 -2.20 8.05 17.80
CA GLU A 162 -2.59 8.48 16.45
C GLU A 162 -3.39 7.42 15.68
N TYR A 163 -3.07 6.13 15.89
CA TYR A 163 -3.63 5.03 15.11
C TYR A 163 -4.66 4.17 15.85
N GLU A 164 -4.81 4.30 17.19
CA GLU A 164 -5.76 3.48 17.96
C GLU A 164 -7.22 3.62 17.48
N GLU A 165 -7.65 4.82 17.12
CA GLU A 165 -9.01 5.08 16.62
C GLU A 165 -9.22 4.44 15.24
N GLN A 166 -8.26 4.59 14.33
CA GLN A 166 -8.33 4.01 12.99
C GLN A 166 -8.43 2.49 13.03
N VAL A 167 -7.63 1.83 13.88
CA VAL A 167 -7.67 0.36 14.04
C VAL A 167 -8.99 -0.09 14.67
N SER A 168 -9.51 0.67 15.63
CA SER A 168 -10.83 0.40 16.21
C SER A 168 -11.95 0.52 15.18
N ASP A 169 -11.89 1.52 14.30
CA ASP A 169 -12.87 1.73 13.23
C ASP A 169 -12.81 0.58 12.22
N MET A 170 -11.61 0.14 11.81
CA MET A 170 -11.44 -1.03 10.94
C MET A 170 -12.06 -2.30 11.53
N ARG A 171 -11.89 -2.52 12.85
CA ARG A 171 -12.49 -3.65 13.54
C ARG A 171 -14.02 -3.58 13.56
N SER A 172 -14.58 -2.37 13.73
CA SER A 172 -16.03 -2.15 13.62
C SER A 172 -16.54 -2.45 12.20
N THR A 173 -15.86 -1.93 11.17
CA THR A 173 -16.20 -2.20 9.77
C THR A 173 -16.14 -3.69 9.46
N TYR A 174 -15.12 -4.41 9.93
CA TYR A 174 -15.02 -5.86 9.79
C TYR A 174 -16.24 -6.60 10.38
N ASP A 175 -16.67 -6.21 11.59
CA ASP A 175 -17.84 -6.80 12.24
C ASP A 175 -19.14 -6.50 11.48
N GLU A 176 -19.26 -5.32 10.88
CA GLU A 176 -20.38 -4.92 10.01
C GLU A 176 -20.42 -5.77 8.73
N LEU A 177 -19.30 -5.88 8.01
CA LEU A 177 -19.20 -6.70 6.79
C LEU A 177 -19.50 -8.19 7.06
N THR A 178 -19.07 -8.69 8.23
CA THR A 178 -19.39 -10.06 8.66
C THR A 178 -20.90 -10.23 8.87
N GLN A 179 -21.58 -9.23 9.44
CA GLN A 179 -23.04 -9.26 9.58
C GLN A 179 -23.75 -9.16 8.23
N GLU A 180 -23.28 -8.31 7.34
CA GLU A 180 -23.83 -8.14 5.99
C GLU A 180 -23.71 -9.42 5.16
N LEU A 181 -22.57 -10.10 5.20
CA LEU A 181 -22.40 -11.42 4.56
C LEU A 181 -23.44 -12.43 5.07
N ASN A 182 -23.71 -12.45 6.38
CA ASN A 182 -24.69 -13.36 6.97
C ASN A 182 -26.14 -13.03 6.57
N GLN A 183 -26.44 -11.75 6.37
CA GLN A 183 -27.73 -11.29 5.85
C GLN A 183 -27.87 -11.66 4.37
N MET A 184 -26.83 -11.43 3.56
CA MET A 184 -26.81 -11.73 2.13
C MET A 184 -27.07 -13.22 1.86
N LYS A 185 -26.52 -14.12 2.67
CA LYS A 185 -26.76 -15.58 2.56
C LYS A 185 -28.24 -15.96 2.62
N GLN A 186 -29.11 -15.10 3.17
CA GLN A 186 -30.55 -15.32 3.32
C GLN A 186 -31.40 -14.40 2.42
N ALA A 187 -30.76 -13.49 1.68
CA ALA A 187 -31.41 -12.51 0.85
C ALA A 187 -32.08 -13.15 -0.38
N SER A 188 -33.09 -12.47 -0.94
CA SER A 188 -33.63 -12.81 -2.26
C SER A 188 -32.58 -12.64 -3.37
N GLU A 189 -32.86 -13.09 -4.60
CA GLU A 189 -31.92 -12.90 -5.73
C GLU A 189 -31.71 -11.44 -6.11
N GLU A 190 -32.76 -10.61 -6.00
CA GLU A 190 -32.69 -9.18 -6.26
C GLU A 190 -31.83 -8.48 -5.20
N GLU A 191 -32.14 -8.71 -3.92
CA GLU A 191 -31.37 -8.17 -2.80
C GLU A 191 -29.91 -8.66 -2.83
N PHE A 192 -29.67 -9.93 -3.19
CA PHE A 192 -28.32 -10.45 -3.35
C PHE A 192 -27.51 -9.65 -4.38
N THR A 193 -28.10 -9.31 -5.53
CA THR A 193 -27.40 -8.59 -6.59
C THR A 193 -26.91 -7.21 -6.11
N ASP A 194 -27.74 -6.51 -5.34
CA ASP A 194 -27.42 -5.19 -4.79
C ASP A 194 -26.40 -5.31 -3.65
N MET A 195 -26.63 -6.22 -2.69
CA MET A 195 -25.72 -6.46 -1.57
C MET A 195 -24.35 -6.92 -2.02
N ARG A 196 -24.28 -7.75 -3.07
CA ARG A 196 -23.02 -8.22 -3.66
C ARG A 196 -22.13 -7.06 -4.11
N ARG A 197 -22.72 -6.03 -4.74
CA ARG A 197 -21.97 -4.87 -5.22
C ARG A 197 -21.41 -4.05 -4.05
N SER A 198 -22.24 -3.73 -3.05
CA SER A 198 -21.80 -2.99 -1.86
C SER A 198 -20.71 -3.77 -1.12
N LEU A 199 -20.97 -5.03 -0.79
CA LEU A 199 -20.05 -5.83 0.00
C LEU A 199 -18.69 -6.03 -0.70
N ALA A 200 -18.66 -6.12 -2.03
CA ALA A 200 -17.41 -6.17 -2.77
C ALA A 200 -16.59 -4.87 -2.67
N GLU A 201 -17.27 -3.71 -2.71
CA GLU A 201 -16.63 -2.39 -2.56
C GLU A 201 -16.11 -2.20 -1.13
N ASP A 202 -16.99 -2.40 -0.14
CA ASP A 202 -16.69 -2.13 1.27
C ASP A 202 -15.59 -3.08 1.81
N LEU A 203 -15.59 -4.34 1.37
CA LEU A 203 -14.55 -5.32 1.73
C LEU A 203 -13.19 -4.96 1.12
N SER A 204 -13.17 -4.53 -0.14
CA SER A 204 -11.94 -4.14 -0.80
C SER A 204 -11.38 -2.85 -0.20
N GLU A 205 -12.26 -1.90 0.14
CA GLU A 205 -11.88 -0.65 0.83
C GLU A 205 -11.32 -0.91 2.21
N LEU A 206 -11.93 -1.80 3.01
CA LEU A 206 -11.36 -2.19 4.30
C LEU A 206 -9.95 -2.77 4.14
N GLY A 207 -9.75 -3.65 3.16
CA GLY A 207 -8.42 -4.21 2.87
C GLY A 207 -7.38 -3.15 2.51
N ALA A 208 -7.74 -2.22 1.63
CA ALA A 208 -6.86 -1.12 1.24
C ALA A 208 -6.51 -0.21 2.43
N ASN A 209 -7.49 0.09 3.29
CA ASN A 209 -7.29 0.91 4.48
C ASN A 209 -6.34 0.22 5.47
N ILE A 210 -6.51 -1.08 5.72
CA ILE A 210 -5.62 -1.85 6.60
C ILE A 210 -4.19 -1.83 6.07
N GLU A 211 -4.00 -2.10 4.77
CA GLU A 211 -2.67 -2.10 4.17
C GLU A 211 -2.03 -0.71 4.23
N SER A 212 -2.77 0.35 3.88
CA SER A 212 -2.28 1.74 3.96
C SER A 212 -1.84 2.09 5.37
N THR A 213 -2.67 1.82 6.38
CA THR A 213 -2.35 2.12 7.78
C THR A 213 -1.19 1.28 8.29
N LEU A 214 -1.05 0.02 7.84
CA LEU A 214 0.09 -0.82 8.19
C LEU A 214 1.41 -0.19 7.72
N HIS A 215 1.48 0.24 6.45
CA HIS A 215 2.66 0.91 5.88
C HIS A 215 2.97 2.22 6.59
N GLU A 216 1.94 3.01 6.93
CA GLU A 216 2.15 4.26 7.66
C GLU A 216 2.70 4.03 9.07
N VAL A 217 2.16 3.05 9.80
CA VAL A 217 2.66 2.67 11.13
C VAL A 217 4.10 2.18 11.05
N GLU A 218 4.43 1.34 10.07
CA GLU A 218 5.81 0.89 9.85
C GLU A 218 6.76 2.06 9.62
N ARG A 219 6.40 2.98 8.72
CA ARG A 219 7.18 4.19 8.43
C ARG A 219 7.40 5.05 9.68
N GLU A 220 6.36 5.30 10.47
CA GLU A 220 6.48 6.08 11.71
C GLU A 220 7.32 5.35 12.77
N LEU A 221 7.32 4.02 12.81
CA LEU A 221 8.17 3.25 13.71
C LEU A 221 9.64 3.30 13.29
N GLU A 222 9.96 3.45 12.01
CA GLU A 222 11.32 3.61 11.51
C GLU A 222 11.87 5.02 11.77
N THR A 223 11.05 6.06 11.63
CA THR A 223 11.47 7.45 11.83
C THR A 223 11.66 7.83 13.30
N ASN A 224 11.02 7.11 14.23
CA ASN A 224 11.08 7.37 15.68
C ASN A 224 12.12 6.52 16.44
N GLN A 225 13.01 5.80 15.74
CA GLN A 225 14.16 5.07 16.31
C GLN A 225 15.43 5.93 16.39
#